data_AF-A0A816TCG1-F1
#
_entry.id   AF-A0A816TCG1-F1
#
_cell.length_a   1.000
_cell.length_b   1.000
_cell.length_c   1.000
_cell.angle_alpha   90.00
_cell.angle_beta   90.00
_cell.angle_gamma   90.00
#
_symmetry.space_group_name_H-M   'P 1'
#
loop_
_entity.id
_entity.type
_entity.pdbx_description
1 polymer ?
#
loop_
_entity_poly.entity_id
_entity_poly.type
_entity_poly.pdbx_seq_one_letter_code
_entity_poly.pdbx_strand_id
1 'polypeptide(L)'
;MNKLTYMSVRDCNTKYNLYLLYPNRPKNSSINYSIRINAFHKTTLDHWASWYLPILFSFLPVNRIATQLHIRGLENIEPCSLPYGHHGRCIRYANNKSLSYCQCQQGYSGALCNVKHRCSCANDPYCLTSSICVCPLHKFGPYCHLKNSICQSNNNPCQYHEGYSGERCENQNSKITIELDNTITTKTSSLLVHFITVFKDSKHEQIATFNKIPFDKNCITIDGVQPFNIIFIQVPNQDYYLTVLREIFIPSEKISTKVLPKQRCSPIAELLNDTFLNYEYLRRAKYYPLFCRQYSQLMCFYGSKCQFST
;
A
#
# COMPACT_ATOMS: atom_id res chain seq x y z
N MET A 1 12.68 -14.59 -3.40
CA MET A 1 13.13 -13.38 -4.12
C MET A 1 12.18 -12.26 -3.76
N ASN A 2 12.68 -11.07 -3.41
CA ASN A 2 11.84 -9.99 -2.90
C ASN A 2 11.71 -8.89 -3.94
N LYS A 3 10.51 -8.33 -4.04
CA LYS A 3 10.16 -7.23 -4.96
C LYS A 3 9.56 -6.09 -4.15
N LEU A 4 9.87 -4.87 -4.55
CA LEU A 4 9.33 -3.66 -3.96
C LEU A 4 8.89 -2.72 -5.09
N THR A 5 7.81 -1.97 -4.86
CA THR A 5 7.41 -0.86 -5.73
C THR A 5 7.70 0.44 -5.01
N TYR A 6 8.44 1.33 -5.65
CA TYR A 6 8.85 2.63 -5.10
C TYR A 6 8.26 3.77 -5.93
N MET A 7 7.73 4.79 -5.25
CA MET A 7 7.27 6.05 -5.84
C MET A 7 7.83 7.22 -5.04
N SER A 8 8.67 8.07 -5.65
CA SER A 8 9.38 9.15 -4.95
C SER A 8 8.46 10.05 -4.10
N VAL A 9 7.29 10.42 -4.63
CA VAL A 9 6.31 11.30 -3.94
C VAL A 9 5.77 10.68 -2.64
N ARG A 10 5.65 9.35 -2.56
CA ARG A 10 5.10 8.62 -1.41
C ARG A 10 6.19 8.08 -0.49
N ASP A 11 7.27 7.60 -1.08
CA ASP A 11 8.18 6.63 -0.48
C ASP A 11 9.57 7.21 -0.14
N CYS A 12 9.81 8.50 -0.40
CA CYS A 12 11.13 9.12 -0.19
C CYS A 12 11.67 8.93 1.24
N ASN A 13 10.79 8.98 2.23
CA ASN A 13 11.14 8.86 3.65
C ASN A 13 10.90 7.44 4.21
N THR A 14 10.49 6.49 3.38
CA THR A 14 10.13 5.14 3.80
C THR A 14 11.37 4.25 3.88
N LYS A 15 11.55 3.58 5.01
CA LYS A 15 12.60 2.55 5.18
C LYS A 15 12.05 1.18 4.82
N TYR A 16 12.76 0.43 3.99
CA TYR A 16 12.37 -0.90 3.56
C TYR A 16 13.25 -1.98 4.19
N ASN A 17 12.62 -2.97 4.82
CA ASN A 17 13.30 -4.11 5.42
C ASN A 17 13.01 -5.37 4.59
N LEU A 18 14.06 -6.03 4.11
CA LEU A 18 13.97 -7.20 3.24
C LEU A 18 14.82 -8.32 3.79
N TYR A 19 14.23 -9.51 3.93
CA TYR A 19 14.93 -10.73 4.34
C TYR A 19 15.30 -11.55 3.12
N LEU A 20 16.61 -11.75 2.90
CA LEU A 20 17.12 -12.56 1.80
C LEU A 20 17.69 -13.87 2.34
N LEU A 21 17.48 -14.94 1.60
CA LEU A 21 18.00 -16.27 1.92
C LEU A 21 19.08 -16.64 0.90
N TYR A 22 20.10 -17.37 1.34
CA TYR A 22 21.09 -17.93 0.43
C TYR A 22 20.44 -18.99 -0.49
N PRO A 23 20.92 -19.12 -1.75
CA PRO A 23 20.37 -20.09 -2.70
C PRO A 23 20.47 -21.53 -2.20
N ASN A 24 21.60 -21.87 -1.58
CA ASN A 24 21.87 -23.20 -1.06
C ASN A 24 22.07 -23.13 0.47
N ARG A 25 21.61 -24.16 1.17
CA ARG A 25 21.85 -24.37 2.60
C ARG A 25 22.51 -25.75 2.79
N PRO A 26 23.68 -25.85 3.42
CA PRO A 26 24.47 -24.77 4.01
C PRO A 26 25.11 -23.86 2.95
N LYS A 27 25.48 -22.65 3.38
CA LYS A 27 26.15 -21.65 2.54
C LYS A 27 27.53 -22.14 2.12
N ASN A 28 27.92 -21.90 0.87
CA ASN A 28 29.26 -22.24 0.40
C ASN A 28 30.27 -21.15 0.83
N SER A 29 31.21 -21.49 1.70
CA SER A 29 32.22 -20.56 2.25
C SER A 29 33.25 -20.10 1.21
N SER A 30 33.42 -20.81 0.10
CA SER A 30 34.40 -20.48 -0.95
C SER A 30 33.88 -19.43 -1.94
N ILE A 31 32.62 -19.01 -1.82
CA ILE A 31 31.98 -18.08 -2.74
C ILE A 31 31.78 -16.73 -2.06
N ASN A 32 32.21 -15.67 -2.75
CA ASN A 32 31.88 -14.31 -2.34
C ASN A 32 30.45 -13.97 -2.77
N TYR A 33 29.63 -13.61 -1.78
CA TYR A 33 28.24 -13.24 -2.01
C TYR A 33 28.09 -11.72 -2.08
N SER A 34 27.18 -11.28 -2.93
CA SER A 34 26.79 -9.87 -3.04
C SER A 34 25.30 -9.77 -3.32
N ILE A 35 24.71 -8.65 -2.92
CA ILE A 35 23.33 -8.32 -3.24
C ILE A 35 23.35 -7.32 -4.40
N ARG A 36 22.73 -7.69 -5.51
CA ARG A 36 22.45 -6.78 -6.63
C ARG A 36 20.99 -6.35 -6.57
N ILE A 37 20.75 -5.04 -6.54
CA ILE A 37 19.42 -4.45 -6.61
C ILE A 37 19.25 -3.84 -7.99
N ASN A 38 18.24 -4.26 -8.74
CA ASN A 38 17.93 -3.73 -10.06
C ASN A 38 16.61 -2.95 -9.98
N ALA A 39 16.59 -1.72 -10.50
CA ALA A 39 15.39 -0.91 -10.67
C ALA A 39 14.93 -0.89 -12.13
N PHE A 40 13.61 -0.91 -12.31
CA PHE A 40 12.95 -0.86 -13.61
C PHE A 40 11.81 0.13 -13.58
N HIS A 41 11.55 0.80 -14.70
CA HIS A 41 10.33 1.56 -14.89
C HIS A 41 9.12 0.62 -14.87
N LYS A 42 8.09 1.01 -14.12
CA LYS A 42 6.92 0.14 -13.91
C LYS A 42 6.02 0.05 -15.15
N THR A 43 5.98 1.11 -15.96
CA THR A 43 5.17 1.22 -17.19
C THR A 43 5.85 0.55 -18.37
N THR A 44 7.07 0.98 -18.71
CA THR A 44 7.80 0.52 -19.90
C THR A 44 8.62 -0.75 -19.66
N LEU A 45 8.86 -1.12 -18.40
CA LEU A 45 9.76 -2.21 -18.01
C LEU A 45 11.23 -1.98 -18.35
N ASP A 46 11.60 -0.76 -18.74
CA ASP A 46 12.98 -0.42 -19.03
C ASP A 46 13.81 -0.46 -17.75
N HIS A 47 15.03 -0.98 -17.88
CA HIS A 47 16.00 -0.94 -16.80
C HIS A 47 16.42 0.52 -16.53
N TRP A 48 16.37 0.91 -15.26
CA TRP A 48 16.71 2.26 -14.81
C TRP A 48 18.13 2.32 -14.25
N ALA A 49 18.41 1.53 -13.21
CA ALA A 49 19.70 1.54 -12.52
C ALA A 49 19.91 0.24 -11.74
N SER A 50 21.16 0.00 -11.35
CA SER A 50 21.53 -1.14 -10.51
C SER A 50 22.52 -0.74 -9.43
N TRP A 51 22.38 -1.35 -8.24
CA TRP A 51 23.29 -1.16 -7.11
C TRP A 51 23.94 -2.48 -6.70
N TYR A 52 25.19 -2.39 -6.27
CA TYR A 52 26.00 -3.52 -5.81
C TYR A 52 26.32 -3.39 -4.32
N LEU A 53 25.96 -4.39 -3.52
CA LEU A 53 26.24 -4.42 -2.09
C LEU A 53 27.05 -5.68 -1.75
N PRO A 54 28.33 -5.57 -1.36
CA PRO A 54 29.14 -6.72 -1.00
C PRO A 54 28.73 -7.29 0.37
N ILE A 55 28.80 -8.62 0.52
CA ILE A 55 28.67 -9.28 1.82
C ILE A 55 30.08 -9.59 2.34
N LEU A 56 30.62 -8.69 3.16
CA LEU A 56 32.00 -8.75 3.64
C LEU A 56 32.26 -9.96 4.55
N PHE A 57 31.31 -10.28 5.43
CA PHE A 57 31.48 -11.34 6.44
C PHE A 57 30.65 -12.57 6.05
N SER A 58 31.08 -13.23 4.98
CA SER A 58 30.37 -14.39 4.45
C SER A 58 30.39 -15.61 5.40
N PHE A 59 31.30 -15.67 6.36
CA PHE A 59 31.32 -16.71 7.39
C PHE A 59 30.16 -16.60 8.39
N LEU A 60 29.55 -15.42 8.55
CA LEU A 60 28.44 -15.25 9.49
C LEU A 60 27.16 -15.94 8.96
N PRO A 61 26.41 -16.63 9.84
CA PRO A 61 25.16 -17.29 9.45
C PRO A 61 24.08 -16.31 9.01
N VAL A 62 24.09 -15.10 9.57
CA VAL A 62 23.17 -14.01 9.25
C VAL A 62 23.96 -12.72 9.06
N ASN A 63 23.67 -12.00 7.98
CA ASN A 63 24.25 -10.68 7.69
C ASN A 63 23.13 -9.63 7.69
N ARG A 64 23.32 -8.54 8.43
CA ARG A 64 22.41 -7.37 8.41
C ARG A 64 23.10 -6.23 7.66
N ILE A 65 22.54 -5.84 6.52
CA ILE A 65 23.09 -4.80 5.65
C ILE A 65 22.08 -3.67 5.57
N ALA A 66 22.52 -2.45 5.88
CA ALA A 66 21.73 -1.24 5.75
C ALA A 66 22.45 -0.30 4.76
N THR A 67 21.75 0.14 3.73
CA THR A 67 22.28 1.06 2.73
C THR A 67 21.22 2.07 2.35
N GLN A 68 21.64 3.31 2.08
CA GLN A 68 20.80 4.30 1.44
C GLN A 68 21.01 4.22 -0.06
N LEU A 69 19.94 4.03 -0.83
CA LEU A 69 20.01 4.01 -2.29
C LEU A 69 19.68 5.41 -2.81
N HIS A 70 20.60 5.99 -3.56
CA HIS A 70 20.38 7.28 -4.19
C HIS A 70 19.87 7.08 -5.62
N ILE A 71 18.65 7.55 -5.90
CA ILE A 71 18.02 7.47 -7.22
C ILE A 71 18.25 8.81 -7.91
N ARG A 72 19.25 8.89 -8.78
CA ARG A 72 19.52 10.10 -9.57
C ARG A 72 18.65 10.15 -10.82
N GLY A 73 18.34 11.35 -11.30
CA GLY A 73 17.80 11.58 -12.65
C GLY A 73 18.86 11.21 -13.70
N LEU A 74 18.41 10.84 -14.90
CA LEU A 74 19.22 10.35 -16.03
C LEU A 74 20.56 11.12 -16.18
N GLU A 75 21.64 10.59 -15.62
CA GLU A 75 22.99 10.99 -15.98
C GLU A 75 23.37 10.25 -17.26
N ASN A 76 24.08 10.91 -18.17
CA ASN A 76 24.57 10.33 -19.41
C ASN A 76 25.26 9.00 -19.15
N ILE A 77 24.87 7.96 -19.90
CA ILE A 77 25.41 6.61 -19.77
C ILE A 77 26.90 6.67 -20.18
N GLU A 78 27.79 6.71 -19.18
CA GLU A 78 29.23 6.59 -19.44
C GLU A 78 29.51 5.22 -20.09
N PRO A 79 30.30 5.17 -21.17
CA PRO A 79 30.63 3.93 -21.85
C PRO A 79 31.43 3.01 -20.92
N CYS A 80 31.08 1.73 -20.90
CA CYS A 80 31.81 0.72 -20.13
C CYS A 80 32.32 -0.42 -21.02
N SER A 81 33.52 -0.90 -20.71
CA SER A 81 34.31 -1.82 -21.52
C SER A 81 34.41 -3.18 -20.84
N LEU A 82 33.28 -3.87 -20.67
CA LEU A 82 33.27 -5.30 -20.33
C LEU A 82 33.05 -6.11 -21.60
N PRO A 83 33.72 -7.26 -21.77
CA PRO A 83 33.32 -8.21 -22.78
C PRO A 83 31.92 -8.73 -22.42
N TYR A 84 30.94 -8.47 -23.28
CA TYR A 84 29.59 -9.02 -23.20
C TYR A 84 29.34 -9.86 -24.46
N GLY A 85 28.57 -10.93 -24.33
CA GLY A 85 28.11 -11.69 -25.49
C GLY A 85 27.15 -10.87 -26.35
N HIS A 86 26.90 -11.32 -27.58
CA HIS A 86 26.05 -10.63 -28.56
C HIS A 86 24.61 -10.31 -28.09
N HIS A 87 24.17 -10.92 -26.98
CA HIS A 87 22.83 -10.77 -26.40
C HIS A 87 22.81 -9.93 -25.12
N GLY A 88 23.74 -8.99 -24.96
CA GLY A 88 23.80 -8.13 -23.79
C GLY A 88 24.33 -6.74 -24.06
N ARG A 89 24.25 -5.90 -23.04
CA ARG A 89 24.89 -4.59 -22.98
C ARG A 89 25.61 -4.41 -21.66
N CYS A 90 26.71 -3.67 -21.65
CA CYS A 90 27.43 -3.35 -20.43
C CYS A 90 26.69 -2.26 -19.63
N ILE A 91 26.57 -2.44 -18.31
CA ILE A 91 25.96 -1.48 -17.38
C ILE A 91 26.87 -1.32 -16.16
N ARG A 92 27.08 -0.07 -15.71
CA ARG A 92 27.78 0.26 -14.45
C ARG A 92 26.83 0.30 -13.26
N TYR A 93 27.35 -0.01 -12.07
CA TYR A 93 26.57 0.15 -10.84
C TYR A 93 26.52 1.62 -10.41
N ALA A 94 25.33 2.07 -10.00
CA ALA A 94 25.08 3.46 -9.62
C ALA A 94 25.87 3.89 -8.37
N ASN A 95 26.16 2.97 -7.45
CA ASN A 95 26.94 3.25 -6.24
C ASN A 95 28.44 2.94 -6.36
N ASN A 96 28.88 2.29 -7.45
CA ASN A 96 30.28 1.96 -7.65
C ASN A 96 30.61 1.99 -9.14
N LYS A 97 31.17 3.12 -9.60
CA LYS A 97 31.52 3.33 -11.01
C LYS A 97 32.61 2.40 -11.53
N SER A 98 33.43 1.82 -10.65
CA SER A 98 34.50 0.88 -11.00
C SER A 98 33.99 -0.53 -11.32
N LEU A 99 32.75 -0.85 -10.91
CA LEU A 99 32.13 -2.13 -11.16
C LEU A 99 31.07 -2.02 -12.26
N SER A 100 31.11 -2.98 -13.17
CA SER A 100 30.13 -3.13 -14.24
C SER A 100 29.69 -4.59 -14.38
N TYR A 101 28.59 -4.80 -15.08
CA TYR A 101 28.06 -6.14 -15.37
C TYR A 101 27.33 -6.15 -16.72
N CYS A 102 27.13 -7.34 -17.28
CA CYS A 102 26.35 -7.52 -18.50
C CYS A 102 24.85 -7.60 -18.17
N GLN A 103 24.06 -6.67 -18.71
CA GLN A 103 22.61 -6.79 -18.74
C GLN A 103 22.20 -7.57 -19.99
N CYS A 104 21.58 -8.73 -19.78
CA CYS A 104 21.19 -9.62 -20.86
C CYS A 104 19.84 -9.24 -21.46
N GLN A 105 19.66 -9.56 -22.73
CA GLN A 105 18.37 -9.52 -23.41
C GLN A 105 17.46 -10.64 -22.89
N GLN A 106 16.16 -10.51 -23.17
CA GLN A 106 15.15 -11.47 -22.74
C GLN A 106 15.47 -12.88 -23.26
N GLY A 107 15.44 -13.87 -22.35
CA GLY A 107 15.76 -15.28 -22.67
C GLY A 107 17.25 -15.63 -22.61
N TYR A 108 18.13 -14.68 -22.24
CA TYR A 108 19.56 -14.91 -22.05
C TYR A 108 20.01 -14.58 -20.63
N SER A 109 20.95 -15.35 -20.10
CA SER A 109 21.48 -15.20 -18.74
C SER A 109 22.97 -15.55 -18.66
N GLY A 110 23.54 -15.46 -17.46
CA GLY A 110 24.96 -15.68 -17.19
C GLY A 110 25.76 -14.39 -17.18
N ALA A 111 27.02 -14.46 -16.73
CA ALA A 111 27.90 -13.31 -16.61
C ALA A 111 28.17 -12.60 -17.95
N LEU A 112 28.12 -13.35 -19.05
CA LEU A 112 28.36 -12.87 -20.41
C LEU A 112 27.11 -12.92 -21.31
N CYS A 113 25.93 -13.25 -20.77
CA CYS A 113 24.69 -13.37 -21.56
C CYS A 113 24.69 -14.45 -22.66
N ASN A 114 25.50 -15.50 -22.50
CA ASN A 114 25.61 -16.60 -23.48
C ASN A 114 24.68 -17.79 -23.18
N VAL A 115 24.03 -17.81 -22.01
CA VAL A 115 23.18 -18.93 -21.60
C VAL A 115 21.75 -18.66 -22.00
N LYS A 116 21.27 -19.37 -23.03
CA LYS A 116 19.85 -19.32 -23.43
C LYS A 116 18.99 -20.09 -22.43
N HIS A 117 17.88 -19.50 -22.02
CA HIS A 117 16.94 -20.14 -21.09
C HIS A 117 15.49 -19.88 -21.49
N ARG A 118 14.59 -20.77 -21.07
CA ARG A 118 13.15 -20.60 -21.24
C ARG A 118 12.60 -19.79 -20.06
N CYS A 119 11.78 -18.80 -20.36
CA CYS A 119 11.15 -17.95 -19.36
C CYS A 119 9.83 -18.56 -18.89
N SER A 120 9.64 -18.66 -17.58
CA SER A 120 8.38 -19.13 -16.97
C SER A 120 7.37 -18.01 -16.71
N CYS A 121 7.68 -16.78 -17.13
CA CYS A 121 6.84 -15.62 -16.95
C CYS A 121 5.59 -15.66 -17.86
N ALA A 122 4.56 -14.89 -17.52
CA ALA A 122 3.41 -14.63 -18.39
C ALA A 122 3.81 -14.02 -19.75
N ASN A 123 2.86 -13.80 -20.65
CA ASN A 123 3.09 -13.02 -21.87
C ASN A 123 3.26 -11.52 -21.51
N ASP A 124 4.23 -10.83 -22.14
CA ASP A 124 4.63 -9.41 -22.00
C ASP A 124 5.61 -8.95 -20.88
N PRO A 125 5.87 -9.64 -19.74
CA PRO A 125 6.82 -9.20 -18.73
C PRO A 125 8.27 -9.38 -19.19
N TYR A 126 9.15 -8.53 -18.65
CA TYR A 126 10.59 -8.65 -18.86
C TYR A 126 11.15 -9.77 -17.96
N CYS A 127 11.75 -10.77 -18.58
CA CYS A 127 12.32 -11.94 -17.93
C CYS A 127 13.83 -11.74 -17.72
N LEU A 128 14.26 -11.72 -16.46
CA LEU A 128 15.66 -11.54 -16.07
C LEU A 128 16.43 -12.86 -16.03
N THR A 129 15.76 -13.90 -15.53
CA THR A 129 16.26 -15.29 -15.47
C THR A 129 15.05 -16.21 -15.61
N SER A 130 15.27 -17.52 -15.75
CA SER A 130 14.20 -18.52 -15.87
C SER A 130 13.07 -18.37 -14.83
N SER A 131 13.41 -17.99 -13.60
CA SER A 131 12.48 -17.84 -12.48
C SER A 131 12.21 -16.41 -12.02
N ILE A 132 12.71 -15.38 -12.73
CA ILE A 132 12.61 -13.97 -12.28
C ILE A 132 11.92 -13.12 -13.33
N CYS A 133 10.79 -12.53 -12.96
CA CYS A 133 9.93 -11.76 -13.85
C CYS A 133 9.67 -10.34 -13.33
N VAL A 134 9.83 -9.34 -14.19
CA VAL A 134 9.45 -7.95 -13.92
C VAL A 134 8.06 -7.70 -14.52
N CYS A 135 7.05 -7.63 -13.64
CA CYS A 135 5.67 -7.48 -14.09
C CYS A 135 5.32 -6.04 -14.49
N PRO A 136 4.60 -5.84 -15.62
CA PRO A 136 4.06 -4.54 -16.03
C PRO A 136 2.98 -4.03 -15.06
N LEU A 137 2.42 -2.87 -15.35
CA LEU A 137 1.24 -2.38 -14.64
C LEU A 137 0.12 -3.42 -14.67
N HIS A 138 -0.65 -3.48 -13.57
CA HIS A 138 -1.78 -4.40 -13.38
C HIS A 138 -1.45 -5.91 -13.39
N LYS A 139 -0.19 -6.33 -13.56
CA LYS A 139 0.24 -7.73 -13.36
C LYS A 139 1.10 -7.88 -12.09
N PHE A 140 0.93 -8.96 -11.35
CA PHE A 140 1.65 -9.27 -10.12
C PHE A 140 1.85 -10.79 -9.91
N GLY A 141 2.46 -11.15 -8.79
CA GLY A 141 2.89 -12.51 -8.50
C GLY A 141 4.32 -12.81 -9.01
N PRO A 142 4.88 -13.97 -8.66
CA PRO A 142 6.27 -14.33 -8.97
C PRO A 142 6.54 -14.44 -10.47
N TYR A 143 5.55 -14.88 -11.24
CA TYR A 143 5.64 -15.09 -12.69
C TYR A 143 4.79 -14.11 -13.51
N CYS A 144 4.18 -13.11 -12.86
CA CYS A 144 3.33 -12.11 -13.51
C CYS A 144 2.05 -12.65 -14.20
N HIS A 145 1.62 -13.86 -13.85
CA HIS A 145 0.37 -14.45 -14.34
C HIS A 145 -0.87 -13.84 -13.67
N LEU A 146 -0.72 -13.34 -12.44
CA LEU A 146 -1.82 -12.74 -11.72
C LEU A 146 -2.05 -11.33 -12.25
N LYS A 147 -3.30 -11.01 -12.56
CA LYS A 147 -3.71 -9.65 -12.90
C LYS A 147 -4.45 -9.06 -11.72
N ASN A 148 -4.21 -7.78 -11.44
CA ASN A 148 -5.08 -7.01 -10.56
C ASN A 148 -6.32 -6.64 -11.37
N SER A 149 -7.11 -7.65 -11.69
CA SER A 149 -8.53 -7.41 -11.80
C SER A 149 -8.99 -7.13 -10.37
N ILE A 150 -9.51 -5.93 -10.14
CA ILE A 150 -10.48 -5.76 -9.06
C ILE A 150 -11.49 -6.88 -9.31
N CYS A 151 -11.46 -7.94 -8.48
CA CYS A 151 -12.20 -9.20 -8.61
C CYS A 151 -12.87 -9.43 -9.98
N GLN A 152 -12.13 -9.86 -11.01
CA GLN A 152 -12.78 -10.60 -12.12
C GLN A 152 -13.03 -12.01 -11.60
N SER A 153 -14.05 -12.15 -10.75
CA SER A 153 -14.80 -13.39 -10.71
C SER A 153 -15.44 -13.49 -12.09
N ASN A 154 -14.99 -14.43 -12.92
CA ASN A 154 -15.68 -14.78 -14.17
C ASN A 154 -17.09 -15.36 -13.93
N ASN A 155 -17.54 -15.43 -12.66
CA ASN A 155 -18.90 -15.74 -12.25
C ASN A 155 -19.56 -14.55 -11.51
N ASN A 156 -19.13 -13.31 -11.74
CA ASN A 156 -19.98 -12.17 -11.44
C ASN A 156 -20.77 -11.83 -12.73
N PRO A 157 -22.06 -12.19 -12.82
CA PRO A 157 -22.90 -11.79 -13.96
C PRO A 157 -22.97 -10.26 -14.15
N CYS A 158 -22.50 -9.49 -13.15
CA CYS A 158 -22.59 -8.03 -13.09
C CYS A 158 -21.36 -7.31 -13.61
N GLN A 159 -20.46 -8.03 -14.28
CA GLN A 159 -19.27 -7.42 -14.89
C GLN A 159 -19.64 -6.33 -15.92
N TYR A 160 -20.79 -6.45 -16.59
CA TYR A 160 -21.28 -5.49 -17.58
C TYR A 160 -22.28 -4.46 -17.02
N HIS A 161 -22.67 -4.60 -15.75
CA HIS A 161 -23.58 -3.70 -15.06
C HIS A 161 -22.82 -2.99 -13.94
N GLU A 162 -21.98 -2.01 -14.32
CA GLU A 162 -21.27 -1.18 -13.34
C GLU A 162 -22.27 -0.55 -12.35
N GLY A 163 -22.01 -0.73 -11.06
CA GLY A 163 -22.91 -0.25 -10.01
C GLY A 163 -24.10 -1.17 -9.69
N TYR A 164 -24.06 -2.44 -10.09
CA TYR A 164 -25.02 -3.46 -9.68
C TYR A 164 -24.32 -4.72 -9.10
N SER A 165 -25.02 -5.46 -8.24
CA SER A 165 -24.60 -6.68 -7.54
C SER A 165 -25.76 -7.66 -7.37
N GLY A 166 -25.48 -8.89 -6.92
CA GLY A 166 -26.45 -9.99 -6.82
C GLY A 166 -26.13 -11.14 -7.78
N GLU A 167 -26.78 -12.29 -7.60
CA GLU A 167 -26.61 -13.44 -8.49
C GLU A 167 -27.12 -13.17 -9.91
N ARG A 168 -27.97 -12.16 -10.11
CA ARG A 168 -28.51 -11.72 -11.40
C ARG A 168 -28.36 -10.21 -11.62
N CYS A 169 -27.56 -9.53 -10.81
CA CYS A 169 -27.33 -8.07 -10.91
C CYS A 169 -28.58 -7.23 -10.65
N GLU A 170 -29.47 -7.79 -9.84
CA GLU A 170 -30.73 -7.18 -9.46
C GLU A 170 -30.57 -6.04 -8.46
N ASN A 171 -29.49 -6.04 -7.68
CA ASN A 171 -29.28 -5.06 -6.61
C ASN A 171 -28.41 -3.92 -7.11
N GLN A 172 -28.88 -2.69 -6.99
CA GLN A 172 -28.03 -1.53 -7.25
C GLN A 172 -27.01 -1.37 -6.11
N ASN A 173 -25.76 -1.08 -6.44
CA ASN A 173 -24.70 -0.90 -5.45
C ASN A 173 -24.90 0.40 -4.70
N SER A 174 -24.83 0.31 -3.38
CA SER A 174 -24.72 1.47 -2.50
C SER A 174 -23.47 2.27 -2.84
N LYS A 175 -23.59 3.60 -2.85
CA LYS A 175 -22.49 4.51 -3.19
C LYS A 175 -22.37 5.58 -2.12
N ILE A 176 -21.17 5.77 -1.61
CA ILE A 176 -20.89 6.79 -0.61
C ILE A 176 -19.87 7.76 -1.17
N THR A 177 -20.26 9.03 -1.27
CA THR A 177 -19.41 10.13 -1.67
C THR A 177 -19.13 10.99 -0.45
N ILE A 178 -17.86 11.12 -0.07
CA ILE A 178 -17.44 11.98 1.04
C ILE A 178 -16.61 13.11 0.48
N GLU A 179 -17.16 14.32 0.52
CA GLU A 179 -16.47 15.56 0.20
C GLU A 179 -15.69 16.04 1.42
N LEU A 180 -14.43 16.40 1.24
CA LEU A 180 -13.55 16.91 2.28
C LEU A 180 -13.33 18.39 2.05
N ASP A 181 -13.31 19.15 3.14
CA ASP A 181 -12.89 20.55 3.09
C ASP A 181 -11.42 20.69 2.62
N ASN A 182 -11.13 21.77 1.89
CA ASN A 182 -9.81 22.03 1.32
C ASN A 182 -8.70 22.11 2.38
N THR A 183 -9.03 22.56 3.59
CA THR A 183 -8.07 22.62 4.71
C THR A 183 -7.65 21.23 5.20
N ILE A 184 -8.46 20.19 4.92
CA ILE A 184 -8.15 18.80 5.22
C ILE A 184 -7.36 18.18 4.05
N THR A 185 -7.82 18.38 2.81
CA THR A 185 -7.16 17.80 1.61
C THR A 185 -5.77 18.37 1.35
N THR A 186 -5.50 19.62 1.76
CA THR A 186 -4.15 20.20 1.71
C THR A 186 -3.17 19.54 2.68
N LYS A 187 -3.67 18.94 3.77
CA LYS A 187 -2.84 18.27 4.80
C LYS A 187 -2.68 16.78 4.58
N THR A 188 -3.58 16.15 3.82
CA THR A 188 -3.54 14.71 3.58
C THR A 188 -3.93 14.33 2.16
N SER A 189 -3.17 13.38 1.58
CA SER A 189 -3.46 12.77 0.28
C SER A 189 -4.14 11.41 0.38
N SER A 190 -4.34 10.89 1.60
CA SER A 190 -4.92 9.57 1.84
C SER A 190 -5.56 9.48 3.22
N LEU A 191 -6.51 8.57 3.37
CA LEU A 191 -7.23 8.37 4.62
C LEU A 191 -7.67 6.92 4.75
N LEU A 192 -8.02 6.52 5.97
CA LEU A 192 -8.72 5.27 6.24
C LEU A 192 -10.19 5.59 6.48
N VAL A 193 -11.09 4.89 5.79
CA VAL A 193 -12.52 4.93 6.06
C VAL A 193 -12.87 3.69 6.83
N HIS A 194 -13.41 3.87 8.02
CA HIS A 194 -13.83 2.77 8.87
C HIS A 194 -15.34 2.66 8.85
N PHE A 195 -15.81 1.44 8.66
CA PHE A 195 -17.21 1.05 8.71
C PHE A 195 -17.41 0.21 9.97
N ILE A 196 -18.35 0.62 10.82
CA ILE A 196 -18.78 -0.17 11.98
C ILE A 196 -20.21 -0.62 11.79
N THR A 197 -20.41 -1.91 12.00
CA THR A 197 -21.72 -2.55 12.03
C THR A 197 -22.03 -2.95 13.46
N VAL A 198 -23.12 -2.39 13.99
CA VAL A 198 -23.53 -2.53 15.38
C VAL A 198 -24.60 -3.62 15.45
N PHE A 199 -24.22 -4.74 16.05
CA PHE A 199 -25.14 -5.83 16.38
C PHE A 199 -25.59 -5.73 17.84
N LYS A 200 -26.85 -6.09 18.12
CA LYS A 200 -27.45 -5.99 19.46
C LYS A 200 -26.87 -7.01 20.44
N ASP A 201 -26.65 -8.25 19.98
CA ASP A 201 -26.32 -9.40 20.84
C ASP A 201 -24.98 -10.06 20.48
N SER A 202 -24.16 -9.41 19.64
CA SER A 202 -22.86 -9.91 19.21
C SER A 202 -21.82 -8.79 19.13
N LYS A 203 -20.55 -9.18 18.98
CA LYS A 203 -19.46 -8.20 18.81
C LYS A 203 -19.70 -7.39 17.55
N HIS A 204 -19.55 -6.08 17.66
CA HIS A 204 -19.58 -5.18 16.52
C HIS A 204 -18.46 -5.53 15.54
N GLU A 205 -18.76 -5.44 14.26
CA GLU A 205 -17.77 -5.65 13.21
C GLU A 205 -17.20 -4.30 12.77
N GLN A 206 -15.89 -4.24 12.58
CA GLN A 206 -15.19 -3.06 12.09
C GLN A 206 -14.33 -3.44 10.90
N ILE A 207 -14.52 -2.73 9.79
CA ILE A 207 -13.73 -2.88 8.58
C ILE A 207 -13.15 -1.52 8.21
N ALA A 208 -11.87 -1.49 7.84
CA ALA A 208 -11.18 -0.28 7.44
C ALA A 208 -10.71 -0.38 6.00
N THR A 209 -11.02 0.62 5.19
CA THR A 209 -10.62 0.71 3.78
C THR A 209 -9.71 1.91 3.58
N PHE A 210 -8.54 1.66 3.00
CA PHE A 210 -7.64 2.71 2.59
C PHE A 210 -8.13 3.39 1.31
N ASN A 211 -8.28 4.71 1.37
CA ASN A 211 -8.75 5.52 0.26
C ASN A 211 -7.74 6.63 -0.04
N LYS A 212 -7.42 6.80 -1.32
CA LYS A 212 -6.59 7.89 -1.81
C LYS A 212 -7.49 9.02 -2.31
N ILE A 213 -7.15 10.26 -1.95
CA ILE A 213 -7.84 11.44 -2.46
C ILE A 213 -7.21 11.78 -3.84
N PRO A 214 -7.99 11.84 -4.93
CA PRO A 214 -7.48 12.27 -6.24
C PRO A 214 -6.93 13.70 -6.17
N PHE A 215 -5.89 14.03 -6.95
CA PHE A 215 -5.23 15.35 -6.86
C PHE A 215 -6.10 16.50 -7.38
N ASP A 216 -7.05 16.17 -8.25
CA ASP A 216 -7.98 17.07 -8.93
C ASP A 216 -9.35 17.14 -8.22
N LYS A 217 -9.55 16.35 -7.16
CA LYS A 217 -10.83 16.24 -6.45
C LYS A 217 -10.65 16.43 -4.96
N ASN A 218 -11.67 16.96 -4.32
CA ASN A 218 -11.76 17.06 -2.87
C ASN A 218 -12.65 15.97 -2.26
N CYS A 219 -13.07 14.98 -3.05
CA CYS A 219 -13.97 13.93 -2.59
C CYS A 219 -13.42 12.53 -2.84
N ILE A 220 -13.87 11.59 -2.02
CA ILE A 220 -13.68 10.16 -2.22
C ILE A 220 -15.03 9.50 -2.48
N THR A 221 -15.01 8.47 -3.31
CA THR A 221 -16.19 7.69 -3.66
C THR A 221 -15.92 6.23 -3.35
N ILE A 222 -16.85 5.60 -2.64
CA ILE A 222 -16.78 4.20 -2.23
C ILE A 222 -18.02 3.52 -2.79
N ASP A 223 -17.79 2.55 -3.67
CA ASP A 223 -18.84 1.75 -4.31
C ASP A 223 -18.93 0.37 -3.65
N GLY A 224 -20.15 -0.18 -3.58
CA GLY A 224 -20.36 -1.55 -3.09
C GLY A 224 -20.19 -1.68 -1.58
N VAL A 225 -20.77 -0.76 -0.82
CA VAL A 225 -20.60 -0.68 0.63
C VAL A 225 -21.38 -1.80 1.34
N GLN A 226 -20.69 -2.56 2.21
CA GLN A 226 -21.32 -3.54 3.10
C GLN A 226 -22.21 -2.86 4.16
N PRO A 227 -23.16 -3.57 4.80
CA PRO A 227 -24.01 -2.98 5.83
C PRO A 227 -23.20 -2.30 6.94
N PHE A 228 -23.56 -1.05 7.27
CA PHE A 228 -22.89 -0.26 8.29
C PHE A 228 -23.90 0.60 9.06
N ASN A 229 -23.54 0.96 10.30
CA ASN A 229 -24.26 1.93 11.13
C ASN A 229 -23.47 3.22 11.29
N ILE A 230 -22.14 3.12 11.37
CA ILE A 230 -21.25 4.25 11.64
C ILE A 230 -20.12 4.26 10.61
N ILE A 231 -19.82 5.44 10.07
CA ILE A 231 -18.64 5.69 9.24
C ILE A 231 -17.81 6.81 9.86
N PHE A 232 -16.51 6.55 9.99
CA PHE A 232 -15.53 7.57 10.35
C PHE A 232 -14.34 7.56 9.41
N ILE A 233 -13.76 8.74 9.25
CA ILE A 233 -12.52 8.94 8.53
C ILE A 233 -11.40 9.15 9.52
N GLN A 234 -10.31 8.42 9.33
CA GLN A 234 -9.05 8.63 10.02
C GLN A 234 -8.02 9.18 9.03
N VAL A 235 -7.47 10.35 9.33
CA VAL A 235 -6.35 10.94 8.59
C VAL A 235 -5.00 10.56 9.24
N PRO A 236 -3.86 10.68 8.52
CA PRO A 236 -2.56 10.19 8.99
C PRO A 236 -2.11 10.69 10.37
N ASN A 237 -2.54 11.89 10.77
CA ASN A 237 -2.21 12.50 12.06
C ASN A 237 -3.09 11.98 13.22
N GLN A 238 -3.83 10.88 13.03
CA GLN A 238 -4.78 10.33 14.01
C GLN A 238 -5.97 11.25 14.35
N ASP A 239 -6.27 12.23 13.49
CA ASP A 239 -7.54 12.94 13.61
C ASP A 239 -8.66 12.07 13.04
N TYR A 240 -9.76 12.01 13.78
CA TYR A 240 -10.96 11.27 13.40
C TYR A 240 -12.08 12.24 13.06
N TYR A 241 -12.88 11.90 12.06
CA TYR A 241 -14.05 12.68 11.66
C TYR A 241 -15.23 11.71 11.52
N LEU A 242 -16.32 11.97 12.24
CA LEU A 242 -17.58 11.26 12.04
C LEU A 242 -18.21 11.76 10.74
N THR A 243 -18.56 10.85 9.84
CA THR A 243 -19.09 11.21 8.52
C THR A 243 -20.53 10.80 8.33
N VAL A 244 -20.89 9.60 8.78
CA VAL A 244 -22.25 9.05 8.67
C VAL A 244 -22.57 8.30 9.96
N LEU A 245 -23.75 8.57 10.52
CA LEU A 245 -24.33 7.83 11.63
C LEU A 245 -25.78 7.50 11.27
N ARG A 246 -26.16 6.24 11.39
CA ARG A 246 -27.51 5.77 11.08
C ARG A 246 -27.87 4.55 11.91
N GLU A 247 -29.15 4.43 12.22
CA GLU A 247 -29.70 3.27 12.93
C GLU A 247 -29.89 2.08 11.99
N ILE A 248 -30.37 2.33 10.77
CA ILE A 248 -30.73 1.31 9.79
C ILE A 248 -29.94 1.50 8.51
N PHE A 249 -29.31 0.43 8.02
CA PHE A 249 -28.70 0.41 6.70
C PHE A 249 -29.77 0.25 5.62
N ILE A 250 -29.80 1.17 4.66
CA ILE A 250 -30.69 1.12 3.50
C ILE A 250 -29.88 0.60 2.30
N PRO A 251 -30.21 -0.59 1.75
CA PRO A 251 -29.55 -1.12 0.56
C PRO A 251 -29.70 -0.17 -0.64
N SER A 252 -28.71 -0.15 -1.53
CA SER A 252 -28.73 0.61 -2.79
C SER A 252 -28.73 2.14 -2.65
N GLU A 253 -28.58 2.67 -1.44
CA GLU A 253 -28.64 4.11 -1.22
C GLU A 253 -27.37 4.82 -1.72
N LYS A 254 -27.56 6.04 -2.23
CA LYS A 254 -26.48 6.97 -2.58
C LYS A 254 -26.37 8.05 -1.52
N ILE A 255 -25.31 7.99 -0.73
CA ILE A 255 -25.05 8.95 0.35
C ILE A 255 -23.99 9.94 -0.13
N SER A 256 -24.28 11.23 0.05
CA SER A 256 -23.30 12.29 -0.14
C SER A 256 -23.17 13.06 1.16
N THR A 257 -21.96 13.17 1.69
CA THR A 257 -21.67 13.89 2.94
C THR A 257 -20.45 14.78 2.77
N LYS A 258 -20.41 15.87 3.53
CA LYS A 258 -19.30 16.82 3.53
C LYS A 258 -18.68 16.92 4.93
N VAL A 259 -17.37 16.77 4.99
CA VAL A 259 -16.59 16.79 6.23
C VAL A 259 -15.88 18.12 6.37
N LEU A 260 -16.21 18.83 7.43
CA LEU A 260 -15.65 20.11 7.81
C LEU A 260 -14.63 19.95 8.96
N PRO A 261 -13.64 20.85 9.09
CA PRO A 261 -12.66 20.79 10.17
C PRO A 261 -13.29 20.85 11.56
N LYS A 262 -14.41 21.56 11.70
CA LYS A 262 -15.17 21.71 12.95
C LYS A 262 -15.82 20.39 13.42
N GLN A 263 -15.95 19.41 12.54
CA GLN A 263 -16.53 18.09 12.83
C GLN A 263 -15.46 17.07 13.26
N ARG A 264 -14.23 17.52 13.53
CA ARG A 264 -13.18 16.68 14.10
C ARG A 264 -13.62 16.13 15.45
N CYS A 265 -13.52 14.82 15.62
CA CYS A 265 -13.72 14.17 16.91
C CYS A 265 -12.62 14.59 17.87
N SER A 266 -13.01 15.12 19.02
CA SER A 266 -12.03 15.57 20.02
C SER A 266 -11.49 14.38 20.81
N PRO A 267 -10.20 14.32 21.15
CA PRO A 267 -9.69 13.31 22.07
C PRO A 267 -10.30 13.54 23.44
N ILE A 268 -10.60 12.45 24.14
CA ILE A 268 -11.29 12.52 25.43
C ILE A 268 -10.48 13.26 26.50
N ALA A 269 -9.14 13.29 26.36
CA ALA A 269 -8.23 14.04 27.21
C ALA A 269 -8.44 15.55 27.13
N GLU A 270 -8.98 16.07 26.02
CA GLU A 270 -9.31 17.50 25.88
C GLU A 270 -10.66 17.84 26.52
N LEU A 271 -11.52 16.85 26.76
CA LEU A 271 -12.89 17.06 27.24
C LEU A 271 -13.06 16.80 28.74
N LEU A 272 -12.23 15.91 29.31
CA LEU A 272 -12.34 15.44 30.68
C LEU A 272 -11.21 15.98 31.56
N ASN A 273 -11.57 16.40 32.78
CA ASN A 273 -10.57 16.68 33.81
C ASN A 273 -9.74 15.43 34.13
N ASP A 274 -8.50 15.64 34.57
CA ASP A 274 -7.55 14.58 34.93
C ASP A 274 -8.13 13.54 35.92
N THR A 275 -9.00 13.98 36.82
CA THR A 275 -9.72 13.10 37.74
C THR A 275 -10.59 12.05 37.04
N PHE A 276 -11.31 12.42 35.98
CA PHE A 276 -12.13 11.49 35.21
C PHE A 276 -11.31 10.61 34.26
N LEU A 277 -10.19 11.12 33.75
CA LEU A 277 -9.27 10.34 32.91
C LEU A 277 -8.68 9.15 33.65
N ASN A 278 -8.45 9.30 34.96
CA ASN A 278 -7.95 8.25 35.85
C ASN A 278 -9.00 7.20 36.26
N TYR A 279 -10.29 7.41 35.95
CA TYR A 279 -11.29 6.39 36.21
C TYR A 279 -11.19 5.20 35.25
N GLU A 280 -11.55 4.01 35.75
CA GLU A 280 -11.77 2.85 34.90
C GLU A 280 -12.79 3.15 33.81
N TYR A 281 -12.62 2.50 32.65
CA TYR A 281 -13.40 2.77 31.45
C TYR A 281 -14.92 2.78 31.70
N LEU A 282 -15.47 1.77 32.36
CA LEU A 282 -16.91 1.67 32.62
C LEU A 282 -17.40 2.78 33.55
N ARG A 283 -16.59 3.17 34.54
CA ARG A 283 -16.91 4.28 35.44
C ARG A 283 -16.89 5.60 34.68
N ARG A 284 -15.92 5.77 33.78
CA ARG A 284 -15.79 6.96 32.93
C ARG A 284 -16.96 7.07 31.93
N ALA A 285 -17.38 5.96 31.32
CA ALA A 285 -18.46 5.91 30.34
C ALA A 285 -19.81 6.38 30.90
N LYS A 286 -20.06 6.19 32.21
CA LYS A 286 -21.27 6.69 32.89
C LYS A 286 -21.44 8.20 32.79
N TYR A 287 -20.34 8.94 32.61
CA TYR A 287 -20.36 10.40 32.55
C TYR A 287 -20.45 10.94 31.12
N TYR A 288 -20.29 10.12 30.08
CA TYR A 288 -20.33 10.58 28.68
C TYR A 288 -21.63 11.30 28.31
N PRO A 289 -22.83 10.84 28.71
CA PRO A 289 -24.06 11.56 28.42
C PRO A 289 -24.10 12.98 29.02
N LEU A 290 -23.48 13.17 30.20
CA LEU A 290 -23.38 14.49 30.84
C LEU A 290 -22.51 15.44 29.99
N PHE A 291 -21.38 14.96 29.48
CA PHE A 291 -20.49 15.76 28.65
C PHE A 291 -21.09 16.07 27.28
N CYS A 292 -21.81 15.13 26.67
CA CYS A 292 -22.55 15.40 25.43
C CYS A 292 -23.62 16.48 25.62
N ARG A 293 -24.21 16.61 26.82
CA ARG A 293 -25.13 17.71 27.13
C ARG A 293 -24.40 19.05 27.32
N GLN A 294 -23.24 19.04 27.95
CA GLN A 294 -22.45 20.24 28.22
C GLN A 294 -21.80 20.80 26.94
N TYR A 295 -21.33 19.92 26.06
CA TYR A 295 -20.72 20.26 24.78
C TYR A 295 -21.68 19.96 23.63
N SER A 296 -22.76 20.74 23.51
CA SER A 296 -23.80 20.54 22.48
C SER A 296 -23.28 20.60 21.04
N GLN A 297 -22.10 21.20 20.82
CA GLN A 297 -21.43 21.29 19.52
C GLN A 297 -20.61 20.02 19.17
N LEU A 298 -20.41 19.13 20.14
CA LEU A 298 -19.54 17.97 20.01
C LEU A 298 -20.26 16.86 19.23
N MET A 299 -19.77 16.56 18.03
CA MET A 299 -20.31 15.49 17.19
C MET A 299 -19.81 14.10 17.61
N CYS A 300 -18.58 14.01 18.08
CA CYS A 300 -17.92 12.76 18.43
C CYS A 300 -16.65 13.01 19.26
N PHE A 301 -16.20 11.99 19.99
CA PHE A 301 -14.93 11.98 20.70
C PHE A 301 -14.34 10.56 20.75
N TYR A 302 -13.04 10.45 21.05
CA TYR A 302 -12.35 9.15 21.11
C TYR A 302 -11.35 9.05 22.27
N GLY A 303 -11.15 7.84 22.79
CA GLY A 303 -10.26 7.55 23.93
C GLY A 303 -8.98 6.80 23.56
N SER A 304 -8.05 6.71 24.51
CA SER A 304 -6.72 6.07 24.37
C SER A 304 -6.73 4.53 24.23
N LYS A 305 -7.90 3.90 24.38
CA LYS A 305 -8.17 2.54 23.91
C LYS A 305 -9.27 2.68 22.87
N CYS A 306 -9.06 2.17 21.65
CA CYS A 306 -10.00 2.23 20.53
C CYS A 306 -11.37 1.65 20.89
N GLN A 307 -12.21 2.44 21.56
CA GLN A 307 -13.59 2.15 21.90
C GLN A 307 -14.32 3.49 21.80
N PHE A 308 -15.04 3.65 20.69
CA PHE A 308 -15.91 4.79 20.48
C PHE A 308 -17.20 4.52 21.27
N SER A 309 -17.60 5.47 22.11
CA SER A 309 -18.94 5.53 22.65
C SER A 309 -19.73 6.51 21.80
N THR A 310 -20.75 6.03 21.11
CA THR A 310 -21.87 6.86 20.61
C THR A 310 -22.83 7.15 21.75
#